data_AF-A0AAE6YF62-F1
#
_entry.id   AF-A0AAE6YF62-F1
#
_cell.length_a   1.000
_cell.length_b   1.000
_cell.length_c   1.000
_cell.angle_alpha   90.00
_cell.angle_beta   90.00
_cell.angle_gamma   90.00
#
_symmetry.space_group_name_H-M   'P 1'
#
loop_
_entity.id
_entity.type
_entity.pdbx_description
1 polymer ?
#
loop_
_entity_poly.entity_id
_entity_poly.type
_entity_poly.pdbx_seq_one_letter_code
_entity_poly.pdbx_strand_id
1 'polypeptide(L)'
;MAGPNGSGKSAVLEALALLTHCRFSNGGLPHGLSSLSRVIAEGLEARWSTSREPESRLFVSYLGTSPEGSDALLEGMDGPNRLFLLDEPEAGLHPEASARQVQWMYERVAQGCQFVIATHSMTLASLSRARIIRFRPERPP
;
A
#
# COMPACT_ATOMS: atom_id res chain seq x y z
N MET A 1 6.58 1.92 -4.43
CA MET A 1 6.82 1.29 -5.74
C MET A 1 6.19 2.16 -6.80
N ALA A 2 6.99 2.71 -7.71
CA ALA A 2 6.53 3.67 -8.71
C ALA A 2 6.86 3.18 -10.13
N GLY A 3 5.95 3.37 -11.07
CA GLY A 3 6.10 2.91 -12.46
C GLY A 3 4.77 2.92 -13.24
N PRO A 4 4.80 2.74 -14.57
CA PRO A 4 3.60 2.76 -15.40
C PRO A 4 2.65 1.59 -15.10
N ASN A 5 1.42 1.66 -15.62
CA ASN A 5 0.48 0.55 -15.54
C ASN A 5 1.02 -0.67 -16.28
N GLY A 6 0.70 -1.87 -15.78
CA GLY A 6 1.25 -3.12 -16.31
C GLY A 6 2.71 -3.41 -15.94
N SER A 7 3.41 -2.53 -15.18
CA SER A 7 4.80 -2.78 -14.79
C SER A 7 4.98 -3.79 -13.64
N GLY A 8 3.92 -4.49 -13.22
CA GLY A 8 3.98 -5.50 -12.15
C GLY A 8 3.95 -4.99 -10.70
N LYS A 9 3.69 -3.69 -10.46
CA LYS A 9 3.66 -3.11 -9.10
C LYS A 9 2.62 -3.79 -8.20
N SER A 10 1.38 -3.92 -8.68
CA SER A 10 0.28 -4.54 -7.95
C SER A 10 0.56 -6.02 -7.67
N ALA A 11 1.16 -6.74 -8.62
CA ALA A 11 1.52 -8.15 -8.42
C ALA A 11 2.54 -8.33 -7.27
N VAL A 12 3.54 -7.45 -7.17
CA VAL A 12 4.48 -7.45 -6.04
C VAL A 12 3.79 -7.06 -4.73
N LEU A 13 2.90 -6.06 -4.76
CA LEU A 13 2.17 -5.62 -3.57
C LEU A 13 1.23 -6.73 -3.05
N GLU A 14 0.53 -7.42 -3.94
CA GLU A 14 -0.30 -8.59 -3.64
C GLU A 14 0.52 -9.75 -3.08
N ALA A 15 1.70 -10.02 -3.64
CA ALA A 15 2.60 -11.04 -3.12
C ALA A 15 3.04 -10.73 -1.67
N LEU A 16 3.33 -9.45 -1.37
CA LEU A 16 3.59 -9.01 0.00
C LEU A 16 2.36 -9.20 0.89
N ALA A 17 1.15 -8.97 0.39
CA ALA A 17 -0.08 -9.18 1.15
C ALA A 17 -0.27 -10.64 1.55
N LEU A 18 0.04 -11.55 0.62
CA LEU A 18 0.03 -13.00 0.84
C LEU A 18 1.06 -13.41 1.90
N LEU A 19 2.32 -13.01 1.71
CA LEU A 19 3.45 -13.33 2.59
C LEU A 19 3.25 -12.83 4.02
N THR A 20 2.58 -11.69 4.16
CA THR A 20 2.43 -11.04 5.46
C THR A 20 1.07 -11.32 6.10
N HIS A 21 0.19 -12.10 5.48
CA HIS A 21 -1.16 -12.41 5.99
C HIS A 21 -1.99 -11.15 6.28
N CYS A 22 -2.03 -10.22 5.32
CA CYS A 22 -2.82 -8.99 5.46
C CYS A 22 -4.33 -9.28 5.60
N ARG A 23 -5.01 -8.48 6.41
CA ARG A 23 -6.46 -8.32 6.34
C ARG A 23 -6.80 -7.35 5.21
N PHE A 24 -7.91 -7.59 4.51
CA PHE A 24 -8.34 -6.77 3.38
C PHE A 24 -9.47 -5.85 3.81
N SER A 25 -9.36 -4.55 3.49
CA SER A 25 -10.35 -3.55 3.90
C SER A 25 -11.76 -3.82 3.35
N ASN A 26 -11.86 -4.51 2.20
CA ASN A 26 -13.14 -4.77 1.54
C ASN A 26 -13.61 -6.24 1.67
N GLY A 27 -13.14 -6.96 2.70
CA GLY A 27 -13.60 -8.34 2.97
C GLY A 27 -13.07 -9.41 2.01
N GLY A 28 -12.17 -9.07 1.09
CA GLY A 28 -11.55 -10.01 0.16
C GLY A 28 -10.37 -9.42 -0.61
N LEU A 29 -9.60 -10.30 -1.24
CA LEU A 29 -8.50 -9.93 -2.13
C LEU A 29 -9.02 -9.06 -3.29
N PRO A 30 -8.33 -7.96 -3.66
CA PRO A 30 -8.67 -7.19 -4.86
C PRO A 30 -8.65 -8.13 -6.06
N HIS A 31 -9.76 -8.19 -6.81
CA HIS A 31 -9.96 -8.95 -8.05
C HIS A 31 -9.00 -10.15 -8.29
N GLY A 32 -9.06 -11.17 -7.43
CA GLY A 32 -8.39 -12.45 -7.63
C GLY A 32 -6.88 -12.36 -7.85
N LEU A 33 -6.10 -12.61 -6.78
CA LEU A 33 -4.63 -12.72 -6.83
C LEU A 33 -4.15 -13.30 -8.16
N SER A 34 -3.35 -12.52 -8.89
CA SER A 34 -2.81 -13.02 -10.13
C SER A 34 -1.94 -14.27 -9.87
N SER A 35 -1.88 -15.19 -10.84
CA SER A 35 -0.98 -16.35 -10.74
C SER A 35 0.47 -15.90 -10.52
N LEU A 36 0.85 -14.75 -11.07
CA LEU A 36 2.15 -14.14 -10.87
C LEU A 36 2.39 -13.74 -9.40
N SER A 37 1.40 -13.13 -8.74
CA SER A 37 1.49 -12.72 -7.33
C SER A 37 1.75 -13.93 -6.42
N ARG A 38 1.14 -15.08 -6.70
CA ARG A 38 1.39 -16.34 -5.97
C ARG A 38 2.79 -16.88 -6.20
N VAL A 39 3.22 -16.96 -7.46
CA VAL A 39 4.58 -17.42 -7.79
C VAL A 39 5.65 -16.53 -7.15
N ILE A 40 5.44 -15.21 -7.14
CA ILE A 40 6.33 -14.28 -6.44
C ILE A 40 6.32 -14.55 -4.94
N ALA A 41 5.14 -14.72 -4.33
CA ALA A 41 5.04 -15.01 -2.89
C ALA A 41 5.73 -16.32 -2.51
N GLU A 42 5.58 -17.38 -3.31
CA GLU A 42 6.24 -18.68 -3.07
C GLU A 42 7.77 -18.59 -3.11
N GLY A 43 8.32 -17.64 -3.87
CA GLY A 43 9.76 -17.42 -4.00
C GLY A 43 10.37 -16.43 -3.01
N LEU A 44 9.58 -15.89 -2.07
CA LEU A 44 10.01 -14.82 -1.16
C LEU A 44 9.82 -15.20 0.31
N GLU A 45 10.61 -14.58 1.19
CA GLU A 45 10.47 -14.67 2.64
C GLU A 45 10.31 -13.26 3.22
N ALA A 46 9.29 -13.06 4.05
CA ALA A 46 9.11 -11.83 4.81
C ALA A 46 9.69 -11.97 6.22
N ARG A 47 10.69 -11.15 6.55
CA ARG A 47 11.30 -11.11 7.88
C ARG A 47 11.27 -9.70 8.45
N TRP A 48 10.84 -9.58 9.70
CA TRP A 48 10.97 -8.35 10.46
C TRP A 48 12.23 -8.40 11.31
N SER A 49 12.95 -7.28 11.42
CA SER A 49 13.91 -7.13 12.51
C SER A 49 13.14 -7.26 13.82
N THR A 50 13.69 -7.98 14.81
CA THR A 50 13.04 -8.41 16.07
C THR A 50 12.33 -7.32 16.89
N SER A 51 12.46 -6.04 16.54
CA SER A 51 11.79 -4.89 17.15
C SER A 51 10.76 -4.17 16.28
N ARG A 52 10.38 -4.70 15.10
CA ARG A 52 9.55 -3.99 14.11
C ARG A 52 8.45 -4.82 13.45
N GLU A 53 8.06 -5.95 14.06
CA GLU A 53 6.90 -6.70 13.58
C GLU A 53 5.62 -5.90 13.84
N PRO A 54 4.78 -5.67 12.82
CA PRO A 54 3.56 -4.88 12.96
C PRO A 54 2.49 -5.69 13.70
N GLU A 55 1.77 -5.01 14.61
CA GLU A 55 0.62 -5.56 15.35
C GLU A 55 -0.54 -5.94 14.45
N SER A 56 -0.70 -5.24 13.32
CA SER A 56 -1.64 -5.64 12.29
C SER A 56 -1.22 -5.19 10.90
N ARG A 57 -1.74 -5.88 9.89
CA ARG A 57 -1.31 -5.78 8.50
C ARG A 57 -2.55 -5.65 7.64
N LEU A 58 -2.61 -4.59 6.85
CA LEU A 58 -3.81 -4.16 6.14
C LEU A 58 -3.45 -3.96 4.67
N PHE A 59 -4.24 -4.57 3.79
CA PHE A 59 -4.24 -4.25 2.38
C PHE A 59 -5.45 -3.36 2.08
N VAL A 60 -5.20 -2.19 1.49
CA VAL A 60 -6.21 -1.16 1.23
C VAL A 60 -6.07 -0.70 -0.21
N SER A 61 -7.10 -0.96 -1.01
CA SER A 61 -7.16 -0.51 -2.41
C SER A 61 -7.72 0.91 -2.55
N TYR A 62 -8.45 1.40 -1.56
CA TYR A 62 -9.01 2.75 -1.60
C TYR A 62 -9.08 3.34 -0.20
N LEU A 63 -8.34 4.43 0.00
CA LEU A 63 -8.46 5.27 1.19
C LEU A 63 -9.55 6.31 0.87
N GLY A 64 -10.80 5.96 1.14
CA GLY A 64 -11.90 6.92 1.00
C GLY A 64 -11.68 8.08 1.97
N THR A 65 -11.36 9.26 1.44
CA THR A 65 -11.30 10.50 2.23
C THR A 65 -12.33 11.48 1.66
N SER A 66 -13.59 11.07 1.58
CA SER A 66 -14.66 12.04 1.35
C SER A 66 -15.00 12.71 2.69
N PRO A 67 -15.35 14.01 2.71
CA PRO A 67 -15.97 14.63 3.89
C PRO A 67 -17.23 13.89 4.38
N GLU A 68 -17.86 13.10 3.50
CA GLU A 68 -19.12 12.37 3.72
C GLU A 68 -19.00 10.86 3.44
N GLY A 69 -17.80 10.38 3.12
CA GLY A 69 -17.54 8.98 2.77
C GLY A 69 -16.94 8.24 3.95
N SER A 70 -17.84 7.62 4.70
CA SER A 70 -17.65 6.50 5.61
C SER A 70 -16.35 6.48 6.40
N ASP A 71 -16.39 7.12 7.57
CA ASP A 71 -15.53 6.78 8.71
C ASP A 71 -15.40 5.26 8.91
N ALA A 72 -16.38 4.45 8.48
CA ALA A 72 -16.35 2.99 8.61
C ALA A 72 -15.23 2.26 7.84
N LEU A 73 -14.59 2.89 6.83
CA LEU A 73 -13.41 2.30 6.17
C LEU A 73 -12.13 2.55 6.97
N LEU A 74 -12.08 3.67 7.72
CA LEU A 74 -11.01 4.00 8.67
C LEU A 74 -11.24 3.34 10.03
N GLU A 75 -12.48 2.97 10.38
CA GLU A 75 -12.81 2.16 11.55
C GLU A 75 -12.04 0.83 11.49
N GLY A 76 -11.07 0.68 12.39
CA GLY A 76 -10.16 -0.48 12.45
C GLY A 76 -8.79 -0.27 11.78
N MET A 77 -8.57 0.84 11.08
CA MET A 77 -7.26 1.30 10.60
C MET A 77 -6.48 2.09 11.67
N ASP A 78 -7.13 2.39 12.81
CA ASP A 78 -6.69 3.30 13.85
C ASP A 78 -5.86 2.67 14.98
N GLY A 79 -4.70 3.25 15.29
CA GLY A 79 -3.73 2.75 16.30
C GLY A 79 -2.28 2.58 15.78
N PRO A 80 -1.33 2.20 16.65
CA PRO A 80 0.09 2.19 16.35
C PRO A 80 0.57 0.92 15.62
N ASN A 81 1.83 0.95 15.20
CA ASN A 81 2.61 -0.22 14.74
C ASN A 81 1.87 -1.11 13.70
N ARG A 82 1.26 -0.50 12.66
CA ARG A 82 0.61 -1.24 11.57
C ARG A 82 1.43 -1.27 10.29
N LEU A 83 1.25 -2.29 9.47
CA LEU A 83 1.69 -2.31 8.07
C LEU A 83 0.50 -2.06 7.16
N PHE A 84 0.61 -1.04 6.31
CA PHE A 84 -0.35 -0.73 5.26
C PHE A 84 0.26 -1.04 3.88
N LEU A 85 -0.43 -1.88 3.12
CA LEU A 85 -0.17 -2.13 1.71
C LEU A 85 -1.25 -1.38 0.91
N LEU A 86 -0.84 -0.37 0.15
CA LEU A 86 -1.75 0.53 -0.56
C LEU A 86 -1.55 0.39 -2.06
N ASP A 87 -2.62 0.10 -2.81
CA ASP A 87 -2.59 0.07 -4.27
C ASP A 87 -3.35 1.28 -4.83
N GLU A 88 -2.61 2.19 -5.48
CA GLU A 88 -3.09 3.46 -6.03
C GLU A 88 -4.07 4.21 -5.10
N PRO A 89 -3.72 4.44 -3.82
CA PRO A 89 -4.64 5.02 -2.83
C PRO A 89 -5.13 6.42 -3.19
N GLU A 90 -4.41 7.13 -4.07
CA GLU A 90 -4.74 8.46 -4.55
C GLU A 90 -5.66 8.48 -5.78
N ALA A 91 -5.92 7.33 -6.40
CA ALA A 91 -6.67 7.25 -7.64
C ALA A 91 -8.08 7.83 -7.45
N GLY A 92 -8.43 8.83 -8.28
CA GLY A 92 -9.74 9.49 -8.23
C GLY A 92 -9.93 10.49 -7.08
N LEU A 93 -8.92 10.75 -6.24
CA LEU A 93 -9.01 11.77 -5.20
C LEU A 93 -8.83 13.19 -5.77
N HIS A 94 -9.63 14.13 -5.26
CA HIS A 94 -9.38 15.57 -5.46
C HIS A 94 -8.02 15.97 -4.81
N PRO A 95 -7.31 17.02 -5.28
CA PRO A 95 -6.03 17.44 -4.70
C PRO A 95 -6.06 17.64 -3.17
N GLU A 96 -7.14 18.20 -2.63
CA GLU A 96 -7.31 18.39 -1.17
C GLU A 96 -7.45 17.07 -0.41
N ALA A 97 -8.14 16.09 -1.00
CA ALA A 97 -8.27 14.75 -0.44
C ALA A 97 -6.92 14.01 -0.47
N SER A 98 -6.15 14.18 -1.55
CA SER A 98 -4.77 13.66 -1.65
C SER A 98 -3.86 14.27 -0.58
N ALA A 99 -3.96 15.58 -0.32
CA ALA A 99 -3.19 16.23 0.74
C ALA A 99 -3.55 15.71 2.13
N ARG A 100 -4.85 15.53 2.41
CA ARG A 100 -5.34 14.93 3.67
C ARG A 100 -4.85 13.48 3.84
N GLN A 101 -4.85 12.69 2.77
CA GLN A 101 -4.30 11.33 2.80
C GLN A 101 -2.80 11.33 3.14
N VAL A 102 -2.03 12.24 2.55
CA VAL A 102 -0.60 12.39 2.87
C VAL A 102 -0.40 12.76 4.33
N GLN A 103 -1.17 13.73 4.85
CA GLN A 103 -1.12 14.10 6.26
C GLN A 103 -1.43 12.91 7.18
N TRP A 104 -2.50 12.18 6.90
CA TRP A 104 -2.87 10.98 7.65
C TRP A 104 -1.74 9.93 7.68
N MET A 105 -1.06 9.72 6.54
CA MET A 105 0.10 8.82 6.51
C MET A 105 1.25 9.31 7.40
N TYR A 106 1.56 10.61 7.40
CA TYR A 106 2.61 11.17 8.27
C TYR A 106 2.30 10.97 9.75
N GLU A 107 1.05 11.21 10.16
CA GLU A 107 0.58 11.00 11.53
C GLU A 107 0.72 9.54 11.96
N ARG A 108 0.37 8.59 11.07
CA ARG A 108 0.52 7.15 11.33
C ARG A 108 1.98 6.70 11.35
N VAL A 109 2.84 7.25 10.50
CA VAL A 109 4.29 6.98 10.58
C VAL A 109 4.85 7.40 11.93
N ALA A 110 4.38 8.50 12.51
CA ALA A 110 4.77 8.92 13.86
C ALA A 110 4.34 7.91 14.96
N GLN A 111 3.31 7.10 14.70
CA GLN A 111 2.82 6.03 15.57
C GLN A 111 3.49 4.66 15.27
N GLY A 112 4.56 4.64 14.48
CA GLY A 112 5.28 3.41 14.13
C GLY A 112 4.65 2.62 12.98
N CYS A 113 3.65 3.17 12.28
CA CYS A 113 3.09 2.51 11.11
C CYS A 113 4.05 2.57 9.91
N GLN A 114 3.96 1.55 9.08
CA GLN A 114 4.77 1.32 7.89
C GLN A 114 3.87 1.28 6.66
N PHE A 115 4.34 1.85 5.56
CA PHE A 115 3.58 1.94 4.32
C PHE A 115 4.38 1.35 3.16
N VAL A 116 3.77 0.43 2.42
CA VAL A 116 4.24 -0.01 1.10
C VAL A 116 3.17 0.36 0.10
N ILE A 117 3.51 1.25 -0.82
CA ILE A 117 2.55 1.86 -1.74
C ILE A 117 2.93 1.48 -3.17
N ALA A 118 2.01 0.93 -3.93
CA ALA A 118 2.07 0.89 -5.39
C ALA A 118 1.34 2.12 -5.93
N THR A 119 2.02 2.95 -6.73
CA THR A 119 1.48 4.25 -7.16
C THR A 119 2.08 4.68 -8.49
N HIS A 120 1.33 5.48 -9.25
CA HIS A 120 1.84 6.24 -10.38
C HIS A 120 1.94 7.75 -10.08
N SER A 121 1.53 8.19 -8.88
CA SER A 121 1.59 9.57 -8.42
C SER A 121 2.99 10.03 -8.10
N MET A 122 3.40 11.11 -8.77
CA MET A 122 4.63 11.83 -8.45
C MET A 122 4.57 12.50 -7.07
N THR A 123 3.38 12.81 -6.55
CA THR A 123 3.21 13.39 -5.22
C THR A 123 3.62 12.40 -4.15
N LEU A 124 3.10 11.16 -4.20
CA LEU A 124 3.48 10.11 -3.25
C LEU A 124 4.94 9.68 -3.42
N ALA A 125 5.42 9.64 -4.67
CA ALA A 125 6.81 9.32 -4.96
C ALA A 125 7.80 10.42 -4.51
N SER A 126 7.36 11.66 -4.26
CA SER A 126 8.23 12.77 -3.86
C SER A 126 8.23 13.06 -2.36
N LEU A 127 7.52 12.26 -1.54
CA LEU A 127 7.53 12.41 -0.09
C LEU A 127 8.94 12.26 0.47
N SER A 128 9.34 13.16 1.37
CA SER A 128 10.70 13.21 1.94
C SER A 128 11.08 11.92 2.70
N ARG A 129 10.09 11.21 3.25
CA ARG A 129 10.28 9.93 3.96
C ARG A 129 10.17 8.70 3.05
N ALA A 130 9.90 8.87 1.76
CA ALA A 130 9.72 7.74 0.86
C ALA A 130 11.06 7.16 0.39
N ARG A 131 11.15 5.83 0.44
CA ARG A 131 12.14 5.07 -0.32
C ARG A 131 11.51 4.56 -1.61
N ILE A 132 12.03 5.01 -2.75
CA ILE A 132 11.43 4.70 -4.05
C ILE A 132 12.08 3.46 -4.66
N ILE A 133 11.27 2.44 -4.92
CA ILE A 133 11.60 1.33 -5.83
C ILE A 133 10.93 1.63 -7.17
N ARG A 134 11.73 1.79 -8.24
CA ARG A 134 11.23 2.15 -9.56
C ARG A 134 11.11 0.91 -10.45
N PHE A 135 9.92 0.69 -10.96
CA PHE A 135 9.64 -0.32 -11.98
C PHE A 135 9.73 0.35 -13.35
N ARG A 136 10.49 -0.28 -14.24
CA ARG A 136 10.61 0.17 -15.63
C ARG A 136 10.21 -1.00 -16.52
N PRO A 137 9.47 -0.75 -17.61
CA PRO A 137 9.36 -1.77 -18.65
C PRO A 137 10.77 -2.10 -19.14
N GLU A 138 10.99 -3.37 -19.46
CA GLU A 138 12.18 -3.76 -20.20
C GLU A 138 12.17 -2.99 -21.52
N ARG A 139 13.22 -2.20 -21.76
CA ARG A 139 13.37 -1.53 -23.05
C ARG A 139 13.92 -2.61 -23.97
N PRO A 140 13.21 -3.02 -25.04
CA PRO A 140 13.83 -3.89 -26.02
C PRO A 140 15.09 -3.21 -26.57
N PRO A 141 16.14 -3.98 -26.90
CA PRO A 141 17.42 -3.48 -27.35
C PRO A 141 17.32 -2.57 -28.59
#